data_AF-A0A2M6W8G5-F1
#
_entry.id   AF-A0A2M6W8G5-F1
#
_cell.length_a   1.000
_cell.length_b   1.000
_cell.length_c   1.000
_cell.angle_alpha   90.00
_cell.angle_beta   90.00
_cell.angle_gamma   90.00
#
_symmetry.space_group_name_H-M   'P 1'
#
loop_
_entity.id
_entity.type
_entity.pdbx_description
1 polymer ?
#
loop_
_entity_poly.entity_id
_entity_poly.type
_entity_poly.pdbx_seq_one_letter_code
_entity_poly.pdbx_strand_id
1 'polypeptide(L)'
;MASIFHFPTPFTEAPNIRWLLAKKLSAPGNLAEQGLLLGENIYRGNKRNIYIKEADRQRHMYVIGMTGTGKSTFMENIIVQDIRAGKGVCVIDPHGTLVENIFPTIPKSRAQDVVVFDPSDVERPLGMNILEAETEQQQ
;
A
#
# COMPACT_ATOMS: atom_id res chain seq x y z
N MET A 1 5.13 -52.28 -22.07
CA MET A 1 5.70 -51.99 -20.74
C MET A 1 5.09 -50.68 -20.27
N ALA A 2 4.39 -50.67 -19.15
CA ALA A 2 3.86 -49.45 -18.56
C ALA A 2 4.54 -49.24 -17.21
N SER A 3 5.12 -48.06 -17.00
CA SER A 3 5.70 -47.66 -15.73
C SER A 3 4.69 -46.76 -15.01
N ILE A 4 4.38 -47.06 -13.76
CA ILE A 4 3.64 -46.15 -12.88
C ILE A 4 4.67 -45.27 -12.19
N PHE A 5 4.51 -43.95 -12.34
CA PHE A 5 5.30 -42.95 -11.63
C PHE A 5 4.42 -42.25 -10.61
N HIS A 6 4.82 -42.24 -9.35
CA HIS A 6 4.14 -41.50 -8.28
C HIS A 6 4.88 -40.20 -8.02
N PHE A 7 4.24 -39.07 -8.30
CA PHE A 7 4.81 -37.78 -7.96
C PHE A 7 4.80 -37.61 -6.44
N PRO A 8 5.90 -37.12 -5.84
CA PRO A 8 5.94 -36.84 -4.42
C PRO A 8 4.86 -35.79 -4.09
N THR A 9 4.26 -35.92 -2.91
CA THR A 9 3.23 -35.03 -2.39
C THR A 9 3.78 -34.21 -1.22
N PRO A 10 3.16 -33.08 -0.85
CA PRO A 10 3.56 -32.30 0.33
C PRO A 10 3.56 -33.07 1.65
N PHE A 11 2.91 -34.24 1.70
CA PHE A 11 2.82 -35.12 2.87
C PHE A 11 3.80 -36.29 2.83
N THR A 12 4.58 -36.44 1.75
CA THR A 12 5.64 -37.44 1.62
C THR A 12 6.99 -36.76 1.71
N GLU A 13 7.85 -37.22 2.62
CA GLU A 13 9.23 -36.76 2.69
C GLU A 13 9.98 -37.21 1.43
N ALA A 14 10.45 -36.22 0.66
CA ALA A 14 11.27 -36.44 -0.52
C ALA A 14 12.54 -35.60 -0.37
N PRO A 15 13.73 -36.22 -0.31
CA PRO A 15 14.98 -35.48 -0.22
C PRO A 15 15.12 -34.52 -1.41
N ASN A 16 15.62 -33.32 -1.16
CA ASN A 16 15.81 -32.23 -2.13
C ASN A 16 14.53 -31.55 -2.66
N ILE A 17 13.35 -31.80 -2.07
CA ILE A 17 12.13 -31.04 -2.39
C ILE A 17 11.81 -30.05 -1.27
N ARG A 18 11.88 -28.75 -1.59
CA ARG A 18 11.42 -27.68 -0.69
C ARG A 18 9.94 -27.38 -0.95
N TRP A 19 9.07 -28.02 -0.17
CA TRP A 19 7.63 -27.77 -0.24
C TRP A 19 7.29 -26.34 0.17
N LEU A 20 6.67 -25.58 -0.74
CA LEU A 20 6.02 -24.32 -0.41
C LEU A 20 4.72 -24.61 0.36
N LEU A 21 4.74 -24.44 1.67
CA LEU A 21 3.56 -24.61 2.53
C LEU A 21 2.45 -23.58 2.26
N ALA A 22 2.82 -22.44 1.66
CA ALA A 22 1.88 -21.40 1.29
C ALA A 22 1.02 -21.84 0.10
N LYS A 23 -0.26 -22.13 0.36
CA LYS A 23 -1.25 -22.35 -0.71
C LYS A 23 -1.60 -21.01 -1.35
N LYS A 24 -1.40 -20.91 -2.67
CA LYS A 24 -2.02 -19.83 -3.45
C LYS A 24 -3.52 -20.09 -3.50
N LEU A 25 -4.33 -19.14 -3.05
CA LEU A 25 -5.78 -19.21 -3.13
C LEU A 25 -6.28 -18.31 -4.25
N SER A 26 -7.39 -18.71 -4.87
CA SER A 26 -8.12 -17.85 -5.78
C SER A 26 -8.71 -16.67 -5.03
N ALA A 27 -8.80 -15.53 -5.71
CA ALA A 27 -9.57 -14.38 -5.25
C ALA A 27 -11.03 -14.79 -4.93
N PRO A 28 -11.62 -14.34 -3.80
CA PRO A 28 -13.03 -14.59 -3.47
C PRO A 28 -14.00 -14.12 -4.56
N GLY A 29 -15.17 -14.74 -4.66
CA GLY A 29 -16.17 -14.36 -5.66
C GLY A 29 -16.70 -12.94 -5.47
N ASN A 30 -16.87 -12.52 -4.21
CA ASN A 30 -17.50 -11.27 -3.77
C ASN A 30 -16.55 -10.06 -3.67
N LEU A 31 -15.45 -10.05 -4.43
CA LEU A 31 -14.52 -8.92 -4.43
C LEU A 31 -15.14 -7.68 -5.08
N ALA A 32 -14.67 -6.50 -4.64
CA ALA A 32 -14.99 -5.25 -5.31
C ALA A 32 -14.41 -5.23 -6.73
N GLU A 33 -15.17 -4.72 -7.70
CA GLU A 33 -14.74 -4.57 -9.10
C GLU A 33 -14.01 -3.26 -9.35
N GLN A 34 -14.20 -2.28 -8.47
CA GLN A 34 -13.63 -0.94 -8.55
C GLN A 34 -13.31 -0.40 -7.15
N GLY A 35 -12.48 0.65 -7.11
CA GLY A 35 -12.03 1.31 -5.90
C GLY A 35 -10.52 1.53 -5.93
N LEU A 36 -9.91 1.64 -4.76
CA LEU A 36 -8.46 1.73 -4.63
C LEU A 36 -7.85 0.35 -4.89
N LEU A 37 -6.92 0.25 -5.83
CA LEU A 37 -6.23 -1.00 -6.14
C LEU A 37 -5.23 -1.32 -5.03
N LEU A 38 -5.42 -2.47 -4.38
CA LEU A 38 -4.50 -3.00 -3.37
C LEU A 38 -3.41 -3.88 -3.99
N GLY A 39 -3.71 -4.55 -5.10
CA GLY A 39 -2.79 -5.45 -5.76
C GLY A 39 -3.51 -6.45 -6.66
N GLU A 40 -2.85 -7.57 -6.94
CA GLU A 40 -3.28 -8.54 -7.94
C GLU A 40 -3.21 -9.96 -7.36
N ASN A 41 -4.26 -10.75 -7.59
CA ASN A 41 -4.26 -12.18 -7.35
C ASN A 41 -3.93 -12.91 -8.66
N ILE A 42 -2.87 -13.72 -8.65
CA ILE A 42 -2.49 -14.57 -9.77
C ILE A 42 -2.69 -16.03 -9.36
N TYR A 43 -3.72 -16.66 -9.93
CA TYR A 43 -4.09 -18.04 -9.62
C TYR A 43 -4.37 -18.84 -10.90
N ARG A 44 -3.61 -19.92 -11.11
CA ARG A 44 -3.72 -20.81 -12.29
C ARG A 44 -3.72 -20.06 -13.63
N GLY A 45 -2.82 -19.08 -13.77
CA GLY A 45 -2.70 -18.25 -14.98
C GLY A 45 -3.75 -17.14 -15.10
N ASN A 46 -4.76 -17.11 -14.24
CA ASN A 46 -5.72 -16.01 -14.20
C ASN A 46 -5.21 -14.90 -13.28
N LYS A 47 -5.20 -13.69 -13.80
CA LYS A 47 -4.85 -12.47 -13.07
C LYS A 47 -6.13 -11.70 -12.76
N ARG A 48 -6.34 -11.37 -11.49
CA ARG A 48 -7.50 -10.59 -11.02
C ARG A 48 -7.04 -9.45 -10.10
N ASN A 49 -7.47 -8.24 -10.40
CA ASN A 49 -7.21 -7.08 -9.56
C ASN A 49 -8.00 -7.16 -8.26
N ILE A 50 -7.40 -6.69 -7.17
CA ILE A 50 -7.99 -6.66 -5.83
C ILE A 50 -8.18 -5.21 -5.42
N TYR A 51 -9.43 -4.80 -5.26
CA TYR A 51 -9.81 -3.45 -4.87
C TYR A 51 -10.37 -3.41 -3.44
N ILE A 52 -10.20 -2.26 -2.79
CA ILE A 52 -10.97 -1.89 -1.59
C ILE A 52 -11.95 -0.78 -1.94
N LYS A 53 -13.19 -0.88 -1.45
CA LYS A 53 -14.21 0.16 -1.63
C LYS A 53 -13.87 1.35 -0.74
N GLU A 54 -14.23 2.56 -1.16
CA GLU A 54 -14.04 3.77 -0.36
C GLU A 54 -14.72 3.67 1.03
N ALA A 55 -15.95 3.12 1.08
CA ALA A 55 -16.67 2.93 2.33
C ALA A 55 -15.97 1.96 3.30
N ASP A 56 -15.26 0.96 2.79
CA ASP A 56 -14.49 0.04 3.63
C ASP A 56 -13.20 0.73 4.12
N ARG A 57 -12.56 1.52 3.25
CA ARG A 57 -11.34 2.27 3.56
C ARG A 57 -11.54 3.36 4.61
N GLN A 58 -12.74 3.95 4.70
CA GLN A 58 -13.11 4.90 5.76
C GLN A 58 -13.01 4.31 7.18
N ARG A 59 -12.94 2.97 7.31
CA ARG A 59 -12.74 2.27 8.58
C ARG A 59 -11.27 2.09 8.95
N HIS A 60 -10.38 2.83 8.29
CA HIS A 60 -8.93 2.79 8.43
C HIS A 60 -8.28 1.49 7.91
N MET A 61 -6.98 1.55 7.67
CA MET A 61 -6.18 0.42 7.20
C MET A 61 -4.99 0.23 8.16
N TYR A 62 -4.77 -1.00 8.58
CA TYR A 62 -3.59 -1.37 9.38
C TYR A 62 -2.64 -2.22 8.55
N VAL A 63 -1.44 -1.69 8.26
CA VAL A 63 -0.45 -2.31 7.39
C VAL A 63 0.73 -2.78 8.23
N ILE A 64 0.93 -4.09 8.31
CA ILE A 64 1.99 -4.72 9.12
C ILE A 64 2.95 -5.55 8.26
N GLY A 65 4.19 -5.66 8.72
CA GLY A 65 5.26 -6.40 8.05
C GLY A 65 6.63 -6.02 8.59
N MET A 66 7.60 -6.91 8.44
CA MET A 66 9.00 -6.61 8.84
C MET A 66 9.63 -5.56 7.92
N THR A 67 10.78 -5.02 8.30
CA THR A 67 11.57 -4.17 7.40
C THR A 67 11.89 -4.92 6.11
N GLY A 68 11.81 -4.23 4.96
CA GLY A 68 12.06 -4.83 3.65
C GLY A 68 10.92 -5.63 3.03
N THR A 69 9.76 -5.76 3.70
CA THR A 69 8.60 -6.49 3.14
C THR A 69 7.71 -5.65 2.22
N GLY A 70 8.13 -4.42 1.88
CA GLY A 70 7.42 -3.55 0.93
C GLY A 70 6.29 -2.70 1.53
N LYS A 71 6.24 -2.49 2.85
CA LYS A 71 5.22 -1.62 3.49
C LYS A 71 5.22 -0.19 2.91
N SER A 72 6.38 0.45 2.84
CA SER A 72 6.50 1.81 2.32
C SER A 72 6.10 1.88 0.85
N THR A 73 6.51 0.89 0.05
CA THR A 73 6.09 0.76 -1.35
C THR A 73 4.58 0.57 -1.49
N PHE A 74 3.96 -0.23 -0.62
CA PHE A 74 2.51 -0.38 -0.59
C PHE A 74 1.81 0.95 -0.27
N MET A 75 2.28 1.67 0.74
CA MET A 75 1.77 3.00 1.11
C MET A 75 1.95 4.02 -0.02
N GLU A 76 3.12 4.06 -0.65
CA GLU A 76 3.41 4.92 -1.80
C GLU A 76 2.40 4.67 -2.93
N ASN A 77 2.17 3.40 -3.30
CA ASN A 77 1.22 3.06 -4.36
C ASN A 77 -0.22 3.50 -4.07
N ILE A 78 -0.68 3.44 -2.83
CA ILE A 78 -2.03 3.92 -2.49
C ILE A 78 -2.10 5.46 -2.46
N ILE A 79 -1.05 6.12 -1.97
CA ILE A 79 -0.96 7.59 -1.92
C ILE A 79 -0.94 8.17 -3.34
N VAL A 80 -0.15 7.60 -4.23
CA VAL A 80 -0.07 8.03 -5.65
C VAL A 80 -1.42 7.89 -6.34
N GLN A 81 -2.16 6.80 -6.07
CA GLN A 81 -3.50 6.61 -6.60
C GLN A 81 -4.45 7.73 -6.14
N ASP A 82 -4.42 8.09 -4.86
CA ASP A 82 -5.28 9.16 -4.33
C ASP A 82 -4.92 10.54 -4.88
N ILE A 83 -3.62 10.85 -4.95
CA ILE A 83 -3.14 12.11 -5.54
C ILE A 83 -3.62 12.23 -6.98
N ARG A 84 -3.48 11.17 -7.78
CA ARG A 84 -3.93 11.13 -9.18
C ARG A 84 -5.45 11.19 -9.31
N ALA A 85 -6.18 10.65 -8.34
CA ALA A 85 -7.64 10.74 -8.26
C ALA A 85 -8.12 12.13 -7.77
N GLY A 86 -7.23 13.09 -7.55
CA GLY A 86 -7.58 14.43 -7.10
C GLY A 86 -7.87 14.54 -5.60
N LYS A 87 -7.64 13.49 -4.81
CA LYS A 87 -7.85 13.51 -3.36
C LYS A 87 -6.70 14.21 -2.63
N GLY A 88 -7.02 14.77 -1.46
CA GLY A 88 -6.03 15.27 -0.50
C GLY A 88 -5.41 14.12 0.29
N VAL A 89 -4.12 14.24 0.61
CA VAL A 89 -3.39 13.26 1.41
C VAL A 89 -2.53 13.98 2.45
N CYS A 90 -2.40 13.38 3.63
CA CYS A 90 -1.46 13.81 4.66
C CYS A 90 -0.52 12.63 4.93
N VAL A 91 0.78 12.86 4.87
CA VAL A 91 1.82 11.84 5.06
C VAL A 91 2.73 12.29 6.17
N ILE A 92 2.87 11.44 7.19
CA ILE A 92 3.78 11.65 8.31
C ILE A 92 4.87 10.59 8.18
N ASP A 93 6.09 11.02 7.88
CA ASP A 93 7.23 10.13 7.68
C ASP A 93 8.43 10.60 8.51
N PRO A 94 8.74 9.92 9.62
CA PRO A 94 9.91 10.24 10.45
C PRO A 94 11.26 10.05 9.74
N HIS A 95 11.30 9.33 8.63
CA HIS A 95 12.53 8.99 7.90
C HIS A 95 12.73 9.79 6.62
N GLY A 96 11.72 10.52 6.15
CA GLY A 96 11.74 11.33 4.92
C GLY A 96 11.69 10.55 3.59
N THR A 97 12.14 9.30 3.56
CA THR A 97 12.26 8.50 2.33
C THR A 97 10.91 8.31 1.60
N LEU A 98 9.81 8.13 2.32
CA LEU A 98 8.48 7.98 1.70
C LEU A 98 8.04 9.30 1.04
N VAL A 99 8.27 10.42 1.71
CA VAL A 99 7.93 11.76 1.19
C VAL A 99 8.75 12.07 -0.06
N GLU A 100 10.04 11.79 -0.05
CA GLU A 100 10.94 11.94 -1.20
C GLU A 100 10.47 11.13 -2.42
N ASN A 101 9.98 9.91 -2.20
CA ASN A 101 9.43 9.07 -3.27
C ASN A 101 8.11 9.60 -3.84
N ILE A 102 7.30 10.28 -3.02
CA ILE A 102 5.99 10.79 -3.44
C ILE A 102 6.12 12.07 -4.26
N PHE A 103 7.05 12.99 -3.93
CA PHE A 103 7.15 14.28 -4.62
C PHE A 103 7.18 14.20 -6.15
N PRO A 104 7.99 13.33 -6.79
CA PRO A 104 8.03 13.22 -8.25
C PRO A 104 6.72 12.76 -8.89
N THR A 105 5.81 12.19 -8.09
CA THR A 105 4.53 11.65 -8.57
C THR A 105 3.41 12.69 -8.58
N ILE A 106 3.60 13.83 -7.90
CA ILE A 106 2.61 14.89 -7.78
C ILE A 106 2.45 15.59 -9.13
N PRO A 107 1.22 15.67 -9.70
CA PRO A 107 0.99 16.41 -10.93
C PRO A 107 1.41 17.88 -10.81
N LYS A 108 2.07 18.43 -11.83
CA LYS A 108 2.49 19.85 -11.85
C LYS A 108 1.34 20.82 -11.58
N SER A 109 0.13 20.47 -12.01
CA SER A 109 -1.09 21.27 -11.77
C SER A 109 -1.42 21.43 -10.28
N ARG A 110 -0.89 20.57 -9.40
CA ARG A 110 -1.10 20.60 -7.95
C ARG A 110 0.14 21.01 -7.17
N ALA A 111 1.20 21.49 -7.83
CA ALA A 111 2.44 21.86 -7.15
C ALA A 111 2.23 22.94 -6.09
N GLN A 112 1.27 23.86 -6.30
CA GLN A 112 0.93 24.92 -5.35
C GLN A 112 0.08 24.42 -4.17
N ASP A 113 -0.45 23.20 -4.24
CA ASP A 113 -1.25 22.58 -3.17
C ASP A 113 -0.35 21.81 -2.17
N VAL A 114 0.96 21.73 -2.43
CA VAL A 114 1.90 20.94 -1.63
C VAL A 114 2.42 21.77 -0.47
N VAL A 115 2.12 21.32 0.75
CA VAL A 115 2.71 21.85 1.98
C VAL A 115 3.70 20.83 2.51
N VAL A 116 4.94 21.29 2.74
CA VAL A 116 6.00 20.49 3.37
C VAL A 116 6.26 21.08 4.74
N PHE A 117 6.10 20.25 5.77
CA PHE A 117 6.42 20.62 7.14
C PHE A 117 7.57 19.74 7.63
N ASP A 118 8.76 20.33 7.69
CA ASP A 118 9.95 19.72 8.28
C ASP A 118 10.40 20.59 9.46
N PRO A 119 10.24 20.14 10.72
CA PRO A 119 10.64 20.90 11.88
C PRO A 119 12.18 21.06 12.00
N SER A 120 12.96 20.33 11.21
CA SER A 120 14.42 20.45 11.15
C SER A 120 14.91 21.44 10.07
N ASP A 121 14.04 21.87 9.15
CA ASP A 121 14.38 22.84 8.11
C ASP A 121 14.36 24.27 8.69
N VAL A 122 15.56 24.77 9.01
CA VAL A 122 15.77 26.14 9.51
C VAL A 122 15.82 27.19 8.41
N GLU A 123 15.98 26.80 7.14
CA GLU A 123 16.01 27.72 6.01
C GLU A 123 14.59 28.10 5.56
N ARG A 124 13.64 27.18 5.69
CA ARG A 124 12.22 27.37 5.35
C ARG A 124 11.30 26.92 6.50
N PRO A 125 11.41 27.55 7.68
CA PRO A 125 10.57 27.19 8.81
C PRO A 125 9.11 27.53 8.51
N LEU A 126 8.21 26.59 8.76
CA LEU A 126 6.78 26.80 8.66
C LEU A 126 6.22 27.09 10.05
N GLY A 127 5.73 28.32 10.27
CA GLY A 127 5.10 28.71 11.52
C GLY A 127 3.75 28.05 11.70
N MET A 128 3.54 27.39 12.84
CA MET A 128 2.25 26.86 13.24
C MET A 128 1.98 27.26 14.68
N ASN A 129 0.86 27.95 14.92
CA ASN A 129 0.41 28.31 16.24
C ASN A 129 -0.76 27.42 16.66
N ILE A 130 -0.49 26.43 17.51
CA ILE A 130 -1.49 25.48 18.01
C ILE A 130 -2.55 26.20 18.87
N LEU A 131 -2.24 27.39 19.38
CA LEU A 131 -3.16 28.18 20.21
C LEU A 131 -4.08 29.10 19.40
N GLU A 132 -3.91 29.18 18.07
CA GLU A 132 -4.69 30.04 17.18
C GLU A 132 -6.00 29.39 16.72
N ALA A 133 -6.51 28.42 17.48
CA ALA A 133 -7.77 27.77 17.20
C ALA A 133 -8.96 28.70 17.49
N GLU A 134 -9.75 29.02 16.46
CA GLU A 134 -10.96 29.84 16.58
C GLU A 134 -12.22 28.99 16.82
N THR A 135 -12.15 27.70 16.51
CA THR A 135 -13.27 26.75 16.61
C THR A 135 -12.91 25.53 17.45
N GLU A 136 -13.91 24.87 18.04
CA GLU A 136 -13.71 23.62 18.78
C GLU A 136 -13.10 22.50 17.92
N GLN A 137 -13.32 22.52 16.60
CA GLN A 137 -12.70 21.54 15.70
C GLN A 137 -11.21 21.84 15.43
N GLN A 138 -10.74 23.06 15.70
CA GLN A 138 -9.34 23.46 15.55
C GLN A 138 -8.54 23.30 16.86
N GLN A 139 -9.20 23.14 18.01
CA GLN A 139 -8.57 22.84 19.32
C GLN A 139 -8.26 21.35 19.48
#